data_AF-A0AAU9JM26-F1
#
_entry.id   AF-A0AAU9JM26-F1
#
_cell.length_a   1.000
_cell.length_b   1.000
_cell.length_c   1.000
_cell.angle_alpha   90.00
_cell.angle_beta   90.00
_cell.angle_gamma   90.00
#
_symmetry.space_group_name_H-M   'P 1'
#
loop_
_entity.id
_entity.type
_entity.pdbx_description
1 polymer ?
#
loop_
_entity_poly.entity_id
_entity_poly.type
_entity_poly.pdbx_seq_one_letter_code
_entity_poly.pdbx_strand_id
1 'polypeptide(L)'
;MGCLCPVSKFRSSEEEKTLMRAEEQIILPELSCRSFDREISRYASGEYISHKILKETYEAYSVDIEFFKDKREPSYHYYKILHANVLGYRVVTLVLIAIWLSDEDPLEKASRIFKNYDRKCLNKIGPEGFEIMIEDMIYATVTFIEFAKKMEPNKINLLEAYTKRLKNGKEYLKQYLLLLIKQGKDEEETFTEEEFLNAMKDSFVQKLCSSYGFRELLDCCNSLRVQNGRM
;
A
#
# COMPACT_ATOMS: atom_id res chain seq x y z
N MET A 1 -10.77 -12.60 -21.95
CA MET A 1 -10.94 -11.21 -22.42
C MET A 1 -10.50 -10.33 -21.25
N GLY A 2 -9.31 -9.74 -21.17
CA GLY A 2 -8.45 -9.16 -22.20
C GLY A 2 -8.44 -7.64 -22.07
N CYS A 3 -8.29 -7.09 -20.86
CA CYS A 3 -8.27 -5.65 -20.63
C CYS A 3 -6.85 -5.11 -20.91
N LEU A 4 -6.65 -4.68 -22.16
CA LEU A 4 -5.49 -3.93 -22.61
C LEU A 4 -5.69 -2.45 -22.24
N CYS A 5 -5.01 -1.98 -21.21
CA CYS A 5 -4.82 -0.55 -21.00
C CYS A 5 -3.66 -0.08 -21.90
N PRO A 6 -3.88 0.82 -22.87
CA PRO A 6 -2.83 1.34 -23.73
C PRO A 6 -2.22 2.58 -23.07
N VAL A 7 -1.44 2.40 -22.01
CA VAL A 7 -0.52 3.43 -21.51
C VAL A 7 0.84 2.77 -21.29
N SER A 8 1.74 3.09 -22.22
CA SER A 8 3.19 2.87 -22.21
C SER A 8 3.72 1.45 -21.95
N LYS A 9 4.37 0.90 -22.98
CA LYS A 9 5.46 -0.08 -22.86
C LYS A 9 6.64 0.53 -22.09
N PHE A 10 6.50 0.88 -20.82
CA PHE A 10 7.67 0.93 -19.96
C PHE A 10 8.02 -0.51 -19.64
N ARG A 11 9.20 -0.95 -20.08
CA ARG A 11 9.79 -2.20 -19.58
C ARG A 11 9.77 -2.08 -18.05
N SER A 12 8.98 -2.89 -17.36
CA SER A 12 9.05 -3.01 -15.91
C SER A 12 10.52 -3.12 -15.52
N SER A 13 10.97 -2.22 -14.65
CA SER A 13 12.37 -2.14 -14.24
C SER A 13 12.77 -3.47 -13.59
N GLU A 14 14.07 -3.77 -13.54
CA GLU A 14 14.50 -5.00 -12.86
C GLU A 14 14.10 -4.99 -11.37
N GLU A 15 14.01 -3.80 -10.77
CA GLU A 15 13.51 -3.60 -9.42
C GLU A 15 12.04 -4.01 -9.31
N GLU A 16 11.16 -3.51 -10.18
CA GLU A 16 9.72 -3.85 -10.13
C GLU A 16 9.46 -5.31 -10.44
N LYS A 17 10.19 -5.92 -11.38
CA LYS A 17 10.08 -7.37 -11.62
C LYS A 17 10.45 -8.18 -10.37
N THR A 18 11.45 -7.74 -9.62
CA THR A 18 11.87 -8.40 -8.37
C THR A 18 10.78 -8.26 -7.30
N LEU A 19 10.18 -7.06 -7.18
CA LEU A 19 9.11 -6.81 -6.22
C LEU A 19 7.84 -7.59 -6.56
N MET A 20 7.41 -7.62 -7.82
CA MET A 20 6.22 -8.38 -8.24
C MET A 20 6.35 -9.87 -7.92
N ARG A 21 7.51 -10.49 -8.21
CA ARG A 21 7.76 -11.90 -7.84
C ARG A 21 7.77 -12.13 -6.33
N ALA A 22 8.23 -11.15 -5.55
CA ALA A 22 8.16 -11.25 -4.10
C ALA A 22 6.70 -11.16 -3.63
N GLU A 23 5.92 -10.20 -4.14
CA GLU A 23 4.50 -10.02 -3.81
C GLU A 23 3.68 -11.29 -4.10
N GLU A 24 3.96 -11.98 -5.21
CA GLU A 24 3.33 -13.27 -5.58
C GLU A 24 3.60 -14.42 -4.60
N GLN A 25 4.64 -14.32 -3.74
CA GLN A 25 4.99 -15.34 -2.76
C GLN A 25 4.31 -15.15 -1.40
N ILE A 26 3.53 -14.08 -1.24
CA ILE A 26 2.78 -13.80 -0.01
C ILE A 26 1.38 -14.41 -0.17
N ILE A 27 0.82 -14.99 0.89
CA ILE A 27 -0.49 -15.68 0.88
C ILE A 27 -1.70 -14.72 0.79
N LEU A 28 -1.49 -13.42 1.04
CA LEU A 28 -2.54 -12.38 1.03
C LEU A 28 -3.40 -12.25 -0.25
N PRO A 29 -2.94 -12.53 -1.48
CA PRO A 29 -3.74 -12.40 -2.70
C PRO A 29 -4.98 -13.31 -2.77
N GLU A 30 -5.11 -14.31 -1.90
CA GLU A 30 -6.25 -15.25 -1.92
C GLU A 30 -7.48 -14.75 -1.13
N LEU A 31 -7.38 -13.60 -0.44
CA LEU A 31 -8.44 -13.09 0.42
C LEU A 31 -9.15 -11.87 -0.19
N SER A 32 -10.49 -11.93 -0.19
CA SER A 32 -11.29 -10.72 -0.41
C SER A 32 -11.02 -9.71 0.71
N CYS A 33 -10.59 -8.51 0.34
CA CYS A 33 -10.32 -7.44 1.29
C CYS A 33 -11.55 -7.10 2.16
N ARG A 34 -12.78 -7.18 1.60
CA ARG A 34 -14.05 -7.00 2.36
C ARG A 34 -14.10 -7.88 3.58
N SER A 35 -13.80 -9.15 3.34
CA SER A 35 -13.81 -10.10 4.41
C SER A 35 -12.69 -9.70 5.35
N PHE A 36 -11.44 -9.58 4.87
CA PHE A 36 -10.27 -9.37 5.73
C PHE A 36 -10.48 -8.21 6.72
N ASP A 37 -10.95 -7.08 6.21
CA ASP A 37 -11.33 -5.89 6.99
C ASP A 37 -12.42 -6.19 8.04
N ARG A 38 -13.46 -6.94 7.67
CA ARG A 38 -14.51 -7.35 8.61
C ARG A 38 -13.98 -8.21 9.75
N GLU A 39 -13.16 -9.22 9.44
CA GLU A 39 -12.67 -10.13 10.48
C GLU A 39 -11.60 -9.48 11.34
N ILE A 40 -10.66 -8.72 10.76
CA ILE A 40 -9.67 -8.00 11.56
C ILE A 40 -10.36 -6.99 12.50
N SER A 41 -11.42 -6.32 12.03
CA SER A 41 -12.22 -5.39 12.85
C SER A 41 -13.01 -6.07 13.97
N ARG A 42 -13.32 -7.39 13.86
CA ARG A 42 -13.95 -8.14 14.96
C ARG A 42 -12.99 -8.38 16.13
N TYR A 43 -11.71 -8.57 15.84
CA TYR A 43 -10.70 -8.89 16.84
C TYR A 43 -9.85 -7.69 17.28
N ALA A 44 -9.74 -6.66 16.44
CA ALA A 44 -8.97 -5.46 16.74
C ALA A 44 -9.72 -4.54 17.71
N SER A 45 -9.09 -4.24 18.85
CA SER A 45 -9.60 -3.27 19.83
C SER A 45 -8.83 -1.93 19.82
N GLY A 46 -7.88 -1.76 18.90
CA GLY A 46 -7.04 -0.57 18.80
C GLY A 46 -6.24 -0.52 17.50
N GLU A 47 -5.20 0.31 17.47
CA GLU A 47 -4.40 0.54 16.26
C GLU A 47 -3.50 -0.65 15.88
N TYR A 48 -3.21 -1.53 16.84
CA TYR A 48 -2.32 -2.67 16.66
C TYR A 48 -3.00 -3.96 17.13
N ILE A 49 -2.65 -5.07 16.48
CA ILE A 49 -3.04 -6.42 16.88
C ILE A 49 -1.81 -7.29 17.14
N SER A 50 -1.94 -8.20 18.11
CA SER A 50 -0.88 -9.18 18.39
C SER A 50 -0.78 -10.23 17.27
N HIS A 51 0.35 -10.93 17.23
CA HIS A 51 0.52 -12.10 16.36
C HIS A 51 -0.54 -13.19 16.59
N LYS A 52 -1.00 -13.37 17.84
CA LYS A 52 -2.09 -14.29 18.16
C LYS A 52 -3.38 -13.89 17.45
N ILE A 53 -3.77 -12.60 17.53
CA ILE A 53 -4.99 -12.09 16.89
C ILE A 53 -4.89 -12.16 15.36
N LEU A 54 -3.71 -11.87 14.80
CA LEU A 54 -3.50 -11.99 13.36
C LEU A 54 -3.72 -13.44 12.91
N LYS A 55 -3.18 -14.41 13.65
CA LYS A 55 -3.37 -15.83 13.38
C LYS A 55 -4.84 -16.25 13.45
N GLU A 56 -5.56 -15.82 14.50
CA GLU A 56 -7.00 -16.08 14.65
C GLU A 56 -7.80 -15.49 13.47
N THR A 57 -7.41 -14.30 12.99
CA THR A 57 -7.99 -13.69 11.79
C THR A 57 -7.81 -14.57 10.55
N TYR A 58 -6.61 -15.13 10.32
CA TYR A 58 -6.37 -16.05 9.18
C TYR A 58 -7.06 -17.42 9.33
N GLU A 59 -7.11 -17.97 10.55
CA GLU A 59 -7.87 -19.20 10.84
C GLU A 59 -9.36 -19.01 10.50
N ALA A 60 -9.94 -17.84 10.78
CA ALA A 60 -11.31 -17.51 10.41
C ALA A 60 -11.54 -17.50 8.88
N TYR A 61 -10.47 -17.36 8.08
CA TYR A 61 -10.50 -17.50 6.62
C TYR A 61 -10.33 -18.90 6.09
N SER A 62 -10.12 -19.89 6.95
CA SER A 62 -9.64 -21.21 6.52
C SER A 62 -8.33 -21.15 5.73
N VAL A 63 -7.50 -20.13 5.98
CA VAL A 63 -6.14 -20.05 5.44
C VAL A 63 -5.24 -20.96 6.27
N ASP A 64 -4.42 -21.77 5.59
CA ASP A 64 -3.38 -22.54 6.28
C ASP A 64 -2.37 -21.58 6.91
N ILE A 65 -2.26 -21.63 8.23
CA ILE A 65 -1.42 -20.76 9.06
C ILE A 65 -0.06 -21.39 9.38
N GLU A 66 0.26 -22.59 8.87
CA GLU A 66 1.53 -23.25 9.15
C GLU A 66 2.74 -22.42 8.68
N PHE A 67 2.53 -21.51 7.71
CA PHE A 67 3.55 -20.52 7.34
C PHE A 67 3.98 -19.62 8.50
N PHE A 68 3.17 -19.41 9.55
CA PHE A 68 3.63 -18.66 10.72
C PHE A 68 4.66 -19.42 11.56
N LYS A 69 4.76 -20.74 11.40
CA LYS A 69 5.68 -21.62 12.14
C LYS A 69 6.90 -22.03 11.30
N ASP A 70 6.74 -22.20 9.99
CA ASP A 70 7.83 -22.61 9.11
C ASP A 70 8.68 -21.42 8.65
N LYS A 71 9.92 -21.34 9.13
CA LYS A 71 10.87 -20.29 8.76
C LYS A 71 11.31 -20.33 7.29
N ARG A 72 11.00 -21.39 6.56
CA ARG A 72 11.29 -21.55 5.13
C ARG A 72 10.22 -20.91 4.26
N GLU A 73 9.02 -20.69 4.81
CA GLU A 73 7.92 -20.10 4.07
C GLU A 73 8.16 -18.59 3.85
N PRO A 74 8.03 -18.08 2.61
CA PRO A 74 8.22 -16.65 2.33
C PRO A 74 7.28 -15.76 3.17
N SER A 75 6.03 -16.19 3.34
CA SER A 75 5.05 -15.48 4.17
C SER A 75 5.51 -15.31 5.62
N TYR A 76 6.22 -16.28 6.21
CA TYR A 76 6.82 -16.12 7.56
C TYR A 76 7.70 -14.88 7.64
N HIS A 77 8.56 -14.70 6.64
CA HIS A 77 9.49 -13.59 6.58
C HIS A 77 8.79 -12.26 6.36
N TYR A 78 7.77 -12.24 5.50
CA TYR A 78 6.95 -11.06 5.28
C TYR A 78 6.31 -10.55 6.57
N TYR A 79 5.58 -11.42 7.30
CA TYR A 79 4.94 -11.02 8.57
C TYR A 79 5.95 -10.73 9.68
N LYS A 80 7.16 -11.28 9.62
CA LYS A 80 8.22 -10.89 10.56
C LYS A 80 8.71 -9.45 10.32
N ILE A 81 8.78 -9.02 9.06
CA ILE A 81 9.20 -7.66 8.68
C ILE A 81 8.09 -6.66 8.99
N LEU A 82 6.83 -7.03 8.74
CA LEU A 82 5.66 -6.19 9.00
C LEU A 82 5.35 -5.99 10.50
N HIS A 83 5.86 -6.85 11.38
CA HIS A 83 5.63 -6.76 12.81
C HIS A 83 6.34 -5.54 13.42
N ALA A 84 5.59 -4.48 13.73
CA ALA A 84 6.08 -3.23 14.29
C ALA A 84 6.42 -3.36 15.79
N ASN A 85 7.62 -3.86 16.08
CA ASN A 85 8.21 -3.92 17.42
C ASN A 85 7.32 -4.65 18.44
N VAL A 86 7.30 -4.20 19.70
CA VAL A 86 6.53 -4.81 20.80
C VAL A 86 5.01 -4.63 20.69
N LEU A 87 4.54 -3.73 19.81
CA LEU A 87 3.12 -3.39 19.71
C LEU A 87 2.34 -4.36 18.81
N GLY A 88 3.01 -5.11 17.95
CA GLY A 88 2.39 -6.05 17.03
C GLY A 88 2.26 -5.49 15.61
N TYR A 89 1.15 -5.81 14.94
CA TYR A 89 0.87 -5.39 13.57
C TYR A 89 -0.08 -4.20 13.56
N ARG A 90 0.27 -3.13 12.85
CA ARG A 90 -0.62 -1.99 12.67
C ARG A 90 -1.79 -2.38 11.78
N VAL A 91 -3.02 -2.25 12.29
CA VAL A 91 -4.26 -2.71 11.63
C VAL A 91 -4.46 -2.01 10.29
N VAL A 92 -4.34 -0.67 10.29
CA VAL A 92 -4.54 0.16 9.09
C VAL A 92 -3.58 -0.23 7.96
N THR A 93 -2.33 -0.58 8.28
CA THR A 93 -1.35 -1.05 7.29
C THR A 93 -1.70 -2.43 6.75
N LEU A 94 -2.12 -3.37 7.62
CA LEU A 94 -2.57 -4.70 7.18
C LEU A 94 -3.76 -4.62 6.22
N VAL A 95 -4.75 -3.78 6.56
CA VAL A 95 -5.92 -3.55 5.71
C VAL A 95 -5.50 -2.91 4.39
N LEU A 96 -4.64 -1.89 4.40
CA LEU A 96 -4.12 -1.27 3.18
C LEU A 96 -3.45 -2.28 2.25
N ILE A 97 -2.60 -3.14 2.78
CA ILE A 97 -1.93 -4.20 2.02
C ILE A 97 -2.95 -5.17 1.42
N ALA A 98 -3.95 -5.59 2.22
CA ALA A 98 -5.02 -6.45 1.74
C ALA A 98 -5.85 -5.78 0.61
N ILE A 99 -6.09 -4.47 0.69
CA ILE A 99 -6.74 -3.70 -0.39
C ILE A 99 -5.89 -3.73 -1.65
N TRP A 100 -4.58 -3.49 -1.54
CA TRP A 100 -3.69 -3.46 -2.71
C TRP A 100 -3.61 -4.79 -3.42
N LEU A 101 -3.50 -5.88 -2.67
CA LEU A 101 -3.32 -7.23 -3.20
C LEU A 101 -4.63 -7.93 -3.62
N SER A 102 -5.80 -7.38 -3.28
CA SER A 102 -7.07 -7.97 -3.70
C SER A 102 -7.31 -7.83 -5.21
N ASP A 103 -8.25 -8.59 -5.74
CA ASP A 103 -8.71 -8.54 -7.14
C ASP A 103 -9.88 -7.56 -7.36
N GLU A 104 -10.25 -6.78 -6.34
CA GLU A 104 -11.35 -5.81 -6.42
C GLU A 104 -11.08 -4.70 -7.46
N ASP A 105 -12.17 -4.14 -8.00
CA ASP A 105 -12.12 -3.00 -8.92
C ASP A 105 -11.41 -1.79 -8.27
N PRO A 106 -10.62 -1.00 -9.03
CA PRO A 106 -9.90 0.16 -8.48
C PRO A 106 -10.79 1.15 -7.71
N LEU A 107 -12.02 1.43 -8.14
CA LEU A 107 -12.91 2.34 -7.41
C LEU A 107 -13.39 1.74 -6.09
N GLU A 108 -13.61 0.42 -6.04
CA GLU A 108 -13.92 -0.27 -4.78
C GLU A 108 -12.71 -0.21 -3.83
N LYS A 109 -11.49 -0.46 -4.34
CA LYS A 109 -10.26 -0.30 -3.57
C LYS A 109 -10.09 1.13 -3.05
N ALA A 110 -10.35 2.13 -3.89
CA ALA A 110 -10.29 3.55 -3.50
C ALA A 110 -11.27 3.85 -2.36
N SER A 111 -12.52 3.39 -2.46
CA SER A 111 -13.53 3.53 -1.41
C SER A 111 -13.05 2.91 -0.09
N ARG A 112 -12.41 1.74 -0.15
CA ARG A 112 -11.83 1.09 1.05
C ARG A 112 -10.66 1.85 1.62
N ILE A 113 -9.76 2.34 0.78
CA ILE A 113 -8.64 3.17 1.23
C ILE A 113 -9.20 4.37 1.98
N PHE A 114 -10.17 5.09 1.40
CA PHE A 114 -10.82 6.20 2.08
C PHE A 114 -11.37 5.80 3.46
N LYS A 115 -12.16 4.73 3.52
CA LYS A 115 -12.77 4.25 4.78
C LYS A 115 -11.76 3.81 5.83
N ASN A 116 -10.63 3.24 5.42
CA ASN A 116 -9.54 2.84 6.30
C ASN A 116 -8.89 4.05 7.02
N TYR A 117 -9.00 5.25 6.43
CA TYR A 117 -8.44 6.50 6.98
C TYR A 117 -9.49 7.50 7.49
N ASP A 118 -10.78 7.31 7.19
CA ASP A 118 -11.90 7.98 7.87
C ASP A 118 -12.18 7.34 9.24
N ARG A 119 -11.20 7.43 10.14
CA ARG A 119 -11.24 6.77 11.46
C ARG A 119 -12.37 7.26 12.36
N LYS A 120 -12.94 8.43 12.08
CA LYS A 120 -14.05 9.01 12.86
C LYS A 120 -15.41 8.72 12.23
N CYS A 121 -15.46 7.99 11.11
CA CYS A 121 -16.67 7.68 10.35
C CYS A 121 -17.49 8.94 10.02
N LEU A 122 -16.79 10.04 9.69
CA LEU A 122 -17.42 11.33 9.37
C LEU A 122 -17.66 11.51 7.87
N ASN A 123 -17.34 10.48 7.08
CA ASN A 123 -17.26 10.51 5.64
C ASN A 123 -16.31 11.61 5.13
N LYS A 124 -15.25 11.90 5.91
CA LYS A 124 -14.30 13.01 5.64
C LYS A 124 -12.92 12.66 6.15
N ILE A 125 -11.89 12.99 5.36
CA ILE A 125 -10.49 12.90 5.76
C ILE A 125 -9.91 14.32 5.85
N GLY A 126 -9.35 14.64 7.01
CA GLY A 126 -8.61 15.87 7.24
C GLY A 126 -7.13 15.75 6.86
N PRO A 127 -6.36 16.85 6.93
CA PRO A 127 -4.95 16.88 6.53
C PRO A 127 -4.08 15.84 7.26
N GLU A 128 -4.28 15.67 8.56
CA GLU A 128 -3.57 14.67 9.38
C GLU A 128 -3.87 13.23 8.92
N GLY A 129 -5.15 12.91 8.67
CA GLY A 129 -5.55 11.59 8.19
C GLY A 129 -4.98 11.27 6.80
N PHE A 130 -4.90 12.29 5.94
CA PHE A 130 -4.28 12.16 4.63
C PHE A 130 -2.76 11.98 4.72
N GLU A 131 -2.10 12.70 5.62
CA GLU A 131 -0.67 12.50 5.87
C GLU A 131 -0.38 11.08 6.36
N ILE A 132 -1.15 10.59 7.34
CA ILE A 132 -1.05 9.20 7.83
C ILE A 132 -1.28 8.20 6.69
N MET A 133 -2.24 8.45 5.79
CA MET A 133 -2.48 7.61 4.61
C MET A 133 -1.23 7.48 3.73
N ILE A 134 -0.62 8.60 3.35
CA ILE A 134 0.59 8.59 2.50
C ILE A 134 1.75 7.91 3.23
N GLU A 135 1.93 8.16 4.53
CA GLU A 135 2.99 7.54 5.31
C GLU A 135 2.83 6.02 5.42
N ASP A 136 1.62 5.53 5.64
CA ASP A 136 1.32 4.10 5.66
C ASP A 136 1.56 3.44 4.30
N MET A 137 1.20 4.10 3.20
CA MET A 137 1.49 3.60 1.84
C MET A 137 3.00 3.48 1.59
N ILE A 138 3.78 4.46 2.05
CA ILE A 138 5.25 4.41 1.95
C ILE A 138 5.80 3.30 2.85
N TYR A 139 5.29 3.15 4.06
CA TYR A 139 5.72 2.09 4.97
C TYR A 139 5.44 0.70 4.40
N ALA A 140 4.25 0.47 3.85
CA ALA A 140 3.88 -0.77 3.17
C ALA A 140 4.81 -1.05 1.97
N THR A 141 5.09 -0.03 1.16
CA THR A 141 6.06 -0.11 0.05
C THR A 141 7.44 -0.55 0.52
N VAL A 142 7.98 0.10 1.55
CA VAL A 142 9.30 -0.24 2.10
C VAL A 142 9.31 -1.65 2.67
N THR A 143 8.22 -2.08 3.30
CA THR A 143 8.06 -3.45 3.82
C THR A 143 8.17 -4.49 2.69
N PHE A 144 7.51 -4.27 1.55
CA PHE A 144 7.65 -5.15 0.38
C PHE A 144 9.10 -5.18 -0.15
N ILE A 145 9.80 -4.04 -0.16
CA ILE A 145 11.18 -4.00 -0.61
C ILE A 145 12.11 -4.76 0.35
N GLU A 146 11.97 -4.58 1.66
CA GLU A 146 12.75 -5.33 2.65
C GLU A 146 12.47 -6.84 2.56
N PHE A 147 11.22 -7.22 2.29
CA PHE A 147 10.88 -8.60 2.03
C PHE A 147 11.56 -9.14 0.77
N ALA A 148 11.50 -8.41 -0.35
CA ALA A 148 12.16 -8.80 -1.59
C ALA A 148 13.69 -8.93 -1.43
N LYS A 149 14.34 -8.05 -0.66
CA LYS A 149 15.78 -8.17 -0.34
C LYS A 149 16.11 -9.48 0.36
N LYS A 150 15.20 -9.97 1.20
CA LYS A 150 15.37 -11.23 1.91
C LYS A 150 15.20 -12.44 0.99
N MET A 151 14.32 -12.34 0.00
CA MET A 151 14.08 -13.40 -0.98
C MET A 151 15.13 -13.42 -2.10
N GLU A 152 15.68 -12.28 -2.48
CA GLU A 152 16.72 -12.13 -3.50
C GLU A 152 17.96 -11.35 -2.97
N PRO A 153 18.82 -11.96 -2.12
CA PRO A 153 19.96 -11.26 -1.52
C PRO A 153 20.97 -10.67 -2.52
N ASN A 154 21.07 -11.25 -3.71
CA ASN A 154 21.90 -10.74 -4.80
C ASN A 154 21.38 -9.41 -5.40
N LYS A 155 20.14 -8.99 -5.06
CA LYS A 155 19.51 -7.74 -5.51
C LYS A 155 19.51 -6.66 -4.43
N ILE A 156 20.12 -6.87 -3.27
CA ILE A 156 20.08 -5.91 -2.13
C ILE A 156 20.47 -4.48 -2.55
N ASN A 157 21.63 -4.31 -3.18
CA ASN A 157 22.12 -2.97 -3.58
C ASN A 157 21.17 -2.29 -4.57
N LEU A 158 20.58 -3.06 -5.49
CA LEU A 158 19.61 -2.58 -6.47
C LEU A 158 18.35 -2.07 -5.75
N LEU A 159 17.81 -2.88 -4.83
CA LEU A 159 16.62 -2.56 -4.07
C LEU A 159 16.84 -1.42 -3.06
N GLU A 160 18.02 -1.30 -2.47
CA GLU A 160 18.38 -0.15 -1.62
C GLU A 160 18.42 1.17 -2.38
N ALA A 161 19.04 1.15 -3.57
CA ALA A 161 19.02 2.31 -4.46
C ALA A 161 17.59 2.69 -4.84
N TYR A 162 16.73 1.69 -5.07
CA TYR A 162 15.33 1.94 -5.39
C TYR A 162 14.55 2.53 -4.22
N THR A 163 14.69 1.98 -3.02
CA THR A 163 14.08 2.55 -1.79
C THR A 163 14.45 4.01 -1.61
N LYS A 164 15.74 4.36 -1.82
CA LYS A 164 16.19 5.75 -1.72
C LYS A 164 15.53 6.63 -2.78
N ARG A 165 15.41 6.14 -4.01
CA ARG A 165 14.75 6.83 -5.13
C ARG A 165 13.28 7.13 -4.81
N LEU A 166 12.54 6.14 -4.33
CA LEU A 166 11.13 6.26 -3.95
C LEU A 166 10.92 7.24 -2.79
N LYS A 167 11.74 7.14 -1.73
CA LYS A 167 11.64 8.04 -0.56
C LYS A 167 11.83 9.51 -0.94
N ASN A 168 12.66 9.81 -1.94
CA ASN A 168 12.87 11.19 -2.41
C ASN A 168 11.64 11.79 -3.11
N GLY A 169 10.70 10.97 -3.58
CA GLY A 169 9.46 11.39 -4.24
C GLY A 169 8.31 11.71 -3.26
N LYS A 170 8.44 11.39 -1.97
CA LYS A 170 7.37 11.50 -0.94
C LYS A 170 6.70 12.88 -0.94
N GLU A 171 7.48 13.94 -0.74
CA GLU A 171 6.95 15.30 -0.54
C GLU A 171 6.22 15.82 -1.78
N TYR A 172 6.78 15.56 -2.97
CA TYR A 172 6.16 15.94 -4.24
C TYR A 172 4.87 15.17 -4.49
N LEU A 173 4.85 13.87 -4.18
CA LEU A 173 3.63 13.07 -4.31
C LEU A 173 2.54 13.59 -3.35
N LYS A 174 2.89 13.90 -2.10
CA LYS A 174 1.95 14.46 -1.11
C LYS A 174 1.30 15.74 -1.65
N GLN A 175 2.11 16.71 -2.10
CA GLN A 175 1.63 17.97 -2.66
C GLN A 175 0.77 17.77 -3.91
N TYR A 176 1.20 16.88 -4.81
CA TYR A 176 0.49 16.61 -6.05
C TYR A 176 -0.87 15.95 -5.81
N LEU A 177 -0.94 14.95 -4.93
CA LEU A 177 -2.18 14.28 -4.58
C LEU A 177 -3.12 15.22 -3.82
N LEU A 178 -2.60 16.08 -2.94
CA LEU A 178 -3.40 17.13 -2.32
C LEU A 178 -4.04 18.03 -3.37
N LEU A 179 -3.29 18.50 -4.36
CA LEU A 179 -3.81 19.34 -5.44
C LEU A 179 -4.94 18.65 -6.22
N LEU A 180 -4.76 17.37 -6.57
CA LEU A 180 -5.72 16.63 -7.38
C LEU A 180 -6.97 16.21 -6.60
N ILE A 181 -6.82 15.76 -5.36
CA ILE A 181 -7.94 15.29 -4.53
C ILE A 181 -8.73 16.49 -4.00
N LYS A 182 -8.05 17.56 -3.58
CA LYS A 182 -8.68 18.76 -3.02
C LYS A 182 -9.11 19.78 -4.06
N GLN A 183 -8.76 19.59 -5.34
CA GLN A 183 -9.13 20.50 -6.46
C GLN A 183 -8.81 21.98 -6.19
N GLY A 184 -7.72 22.27 -5.48
CA GLY A 184 -7.31 23.64 -5.16
C GLY A 184 -7.93 24.26 -3.90
N LYS A 185 -8.62 23.47 -3.05
CA LYS A 185 -8.99 23.90 -1.69
C LYS A 185 -7.76 24.05 -0.80
N ASP A 186 -7.86 24.91 0.22
CA ASP A 186 -6.77 25.21 1.15
C ASP A 186 -6.22 23.96 1.85
N GLU A 187 -4.95 24.01 2.27
CA GLU A 187 -4.27 22.87 2.90
C GLU A 187 -4.96 22.39 4.19
N GLU A 188 -5.74 23.25 4.85
CA GLU A 188 -6.49 22.90 6.07
C GLU A 188 -7.85 22.22 5.81
N GLU A 189 -8.34 22.21 4.58
CA GLU A 189 -9.69 21.68 4.29
C GLU A 189 -9.74 20.13 4.27
N THR A 190 -10.89 19.58 4.69
CA THR A 190 -11.20 18.14 4.59
C THR A 190 -11.73 17.77 3.21
N PHE A 191 -11.54 16.52 2.76
CA PHE A 191 -12.22 15.98 1.58
C PHE A 191 -13.12 14.79 1.93
N THR A 192 -14.19 14.63 1.16
CA THR A 192 -15.22 13.57 1.28
C THR A 192 -14.87 12.35 0.45
N GLU A 193 -15.57 11.23 0.68
CA GLU A 193 -15.42 10.02 -0.15
C GLU A 193 -15.74 10.30 -1.62
N GLU A 194 -16.76 11.11 -1.91
CA GLU A 194 -17.14 11.47 -3.27
C GLU A 194 -16.01 12.22 -4.00
N GLU A 195 -15.41 13.21 -3.35
CA GLU A 195 -14.28 13.97 -3.91
C GLU A 195 -13.06 13.07 -4.16
N PHE A 196 -12.76 12.20 -3.20
CA PHE A 196 -11.69 11.21 -3.34
C PHE A 196 -11.94 10.28 -4.53
N LEU A 197 -13.13 9.68 -4.62
CA LEU A 197 -13.48 8.77 -5.72
C LEU A 197 -13.53 9.48 -7.07
N ASN A 198 -13.94 10.75 -7.11
CA ASN A 198 -13.88 11.55 -8.33
C ASN A 198 -12.45 11.79 -8.80
N ALA A 199 -11.50 12.04 -7.90
CA ALA A 199 -10.08 12.14 -8.26
C ALA A 199 -9.53 10.81 -8.80
N MET A 200 -10.01 9.68 -8.29
CA MET A 200 -9.60 8.33 -8.71
C MET A 200 -10.12 7.91 -10.09
N LYS A 201 -10.95 8.74 -10.75
CA LYS A 201 -11.30 8.58 -12.17
C LYS A 201 -10.13 8.96 -13.08
N ASP A 202 -9.19 9.76 -12.59
CA ASP A 202 -7.95 10.04 -13.30
C ASP A 202 -7.02 8.82 -13.24
N SER A 203 -6.61 8.32 -14.41
CA SER A 203 -5.77 7.11 -14.54
C SER A 203 -4.42 7.20 -13.82
N PHE A 204 -3.90 8.41 -13.62
CA PHE A 204 -2.68 8.65 -12.86
C PHE A 204 -2.95 8.49 -11.36
N VAL A 205 -3.98 9.14 -10.82
CA VAL A 205 -4.33 9.05 -9.39
C VAL A 205 -4.77 7.63 -9.02
N GLN A 206 -5.49 6.96 -9.91
CA GLN A 206 -5.96 5.58 -9.74
C GLN A 206 -4.82 4.60 -9.40
N LYS A 207 -3.57 4.91 -9.77
CA LYS A 207 -2.39 4.11 -9.41
C LYS A 207 -2.22 3.92 -7.90
N LEU A 208 -2.79 4.79 -7.05
CA LEU A 208 -2.85 4.62 -5.59
C LEU A 208 -3.50 3.31 -5.13
N CYS A 209 -4.33 2.68 -5.96
CA CYS A 209 -5.05 1.45 -5.64
C CYS A 209 -4.19 0.17 -5.72
N SER A 210 -2.90 0.27 -6.00
CA SER A 210 -2.02 -0.90 -6.05
C SER A 210 -0.63 -0.57 -5.52
N SER A 211 0.05 -1.59 -5.01
CA SER A 211 1.45 -1.53 -4.55
C SER A 211 2.37 -1.01 -5.67
N TYR A 212 2.29 -1.63 -6.85
CA TYR A 212 3.04 -1.24 -8.05
C TYR A 212 2.73 0.18 -8.49
N GLY A 213 1.44 0.53 -8.64
CA GLY A 213 1.04 1.85 -9.11
C GLY A 213 1.48 2.96 -8.16
N PHE A 214 1.42 2.74 -6.85
CA PHE A 214 1.91 3.71 -5.87
C PHE A 214 3.43 3.94 -5.98
N ARG A 215 4.22 2.88 -6.20
CA ARG A 215 5.67 3.02 -6.45
C ARG A 215 5.95 3.75 -7.75
N GLU A 216 5.18 3.48 -8.80
CA GLU A 216 5.28 4.20 -10.08
C GLU A 216 5.01 5.70 -9.88
N LEU A 217 3.98 6.07 -9.10
CA LEU A 217 3.69 7.45 -8.74
C LEU A 217 4.88 8.13 -8.04
N LEU A 218 5.46 7.48 -7.03
CA LEU A 218 6.63 7.99 -6.31
C LEU A 218 7.83 8.21 -7.26
N ASP A 219 8.10 7.28 -8.17
CA ASP A 219 9.24 7.37 -9.10
C ASP A 219 9.03 8.46 -10.17
N CYS A 220 7.79 8.63 -10.64
CA CYS A 220 7.40 9.72 -11.53
C CYS A 220 7.62 11.09 -10.87
N CYS A 221 7.13 11.28 -9.63
CA CYS A 221 7.30 12.54 -8.90
C CYS A 221 8.78 12.89 -8.67
N ASN A 222 9.62 11.89 -8.43
CA ASN A 222 11.07 12.11 -8.31
C ASN A 222 11.72 12.50 -9.65
N SER A 223 11.25 11.95 -10.77
CA SER A 223 11.77 12.28 -12.10
C SER A 223 11.48 13.73 -12.50
N LEU A 224 10.29 14.24 -12.16
CA LEU A 224 9.90 15.64 -12.38
C LEU A 224 10.77 16.62 -11.59
N ARG A 225 11.17 16.27 -10.36
CA ARG A 225 12.11 17.06 -9.57
C ARG A 225 13.47 17.20 -10.26
N VAL A 226 14.03 16.11 -10.79
CA VAL A 226 15.36 16.12 -11.43
C VAL A 226 15.38 17.00 -12.68
N GLN A 227 14.26 17.08 -13.39
CA GLN A 227 14.12 17.96 -14.56
C GLN A 227 14.01 19.43 -14.17
N ASN A 228 13.26 19.75 -13.11
CA ASN A 228 13.07 21.13 -12.64
C ASN A 228 14.26 21.68 -11.82
N GLY A 229 15.13 20.82 -11.29
CA GLY A 229 16.35 21.20 -10.56
C GLY A 229 17.61 21.33 -11.44
N ARG A 230 17.47 21.28 -12.76
CA ARG A 230 18.56 21.51 -13.74
C ARG A 230 18.40 22.83 -14.52
N MET A 231 17.66 23.78 -13.97
CA MET A 231 17.63 25.19 -14.42
C MET A 231 18.38 26.07 -13.43
#